data_AF-A0A7X6Y852-F1
#
_entry.id   AF-A0A7X6Y852-F1
#
_cell.length_a   1.000
_cell.length_b   1.000
_cell.length_c   1.000
_cell.angle_alpha   90.00
_cell.angle_beta   90.00
_cell.angle_gamma   90.00
#
_symmetry.space_group_name_H-M   'P 1'
#
loop_
_entity.id
_entity.type
_entity.pdbx_description
1 polymer ?
#
loop_
_entity_poly.entity_id
_entity_poly.type
_entity_poly.pdbx_seq_one_letter_code
_entity_poly.pdbx_strand_id
1 'polypeptide(L)'
;LQPLVENAIKPGLLPKKHGGTVTISGSKDRDGFLIKVSDNGIGIEPERIELLLAEKEMTGCIGIANVNNRLKNVFGPEYGLQIHSTCGQGTEVILRIPKTFAEVSQVV
;
A
#
# COMPACT_ATOMS: atom_id res chain seq x y z
N LEU A 1 -1.59 -7.78 -4.43
CA LEU A 1 -2.39 -6.68 -5.02
C LEU A 1 -3.83 -6.68 -4.55
N GLN A 2 -4.57 -7.78 -4.63
CA GLN A 2 -5.98 -7.84 -4.19
C GLN A 2 -6.25 -7.18 -2.82
N PRO A 3 -5.48 -7.42 -1.73
CA PRO A 3 -5.76 -6.78 -0.45
C PRO A 3 -5.66 -5.24 -0.47
N LEU A 4 -4.79 -4.69 -1.32
CA LEU A 4 -4.65 -3.24 -1.47
C LEU A 4 -5.83 -2.65 -2.26
N VAL A 5 -6.29 -3.37 -3.28
CA VAL A 5 -7.48 -2.97 -4.05
C VAL A 5 -8.74 -3.06 -3.17
N GLU A 6 -8.85 -4.08 -2.33
CA GLU A 6 -9.94 -4.17 -1.35
C GLU A 6 -9.92 -3.02 -0.34
N ASN A 7 -8.73 -2.59 0.12
CA ASN A 7 -8.60 -1.41 0.98
C ASN A 7 -8.96 -0.11 0.24
N ALA A 8 -8.62 0.03 -1.04
CA ALA A 8 -9.06 1.19 -1.82
C ALA A 8 -10.60 1.25 -1.92
N ILE A 9 -11.26 0.10 -2.06
CA ILE A 9 -12.72 0.04 -2.24
C ILE A 9 -13.48 0.12 -0.91
N LYS A 10 -13.22 -0.79 0.03
CA LYS A 10 -14.08 -1.00 1.21
C LYS A 10 -13.99 0.15 2.21
N PRO A 11 -12.82 0.45 2.81
CA PRO A 11 -12.68 1.61 3.67
C PRO A 11 -12.50 2.93 2.90
N GLY A 12 -11.97 2.91 1.67
CA GLY A 12 -11.69 4.14 0.90
C GLY A 12 -12.90 4.71 0.16
N LEU A 13 -13.45 3.97 -0.80
CA LEU A 13 -14.52 4.46 -1.68
C LEU A 13 -15.93 4.26 -1.14
N LEU A 14 -16.23 3.12 -0.52
CA LEU A 14 -17.59 2.75 -0.09
C LEU A 14 -18.24 3.76 0.89
N PRO A 15 -17.50 4.46 1.78
CA PRO A 15 -18.09 5.49 2.62
C PRO A 15 -18.48 6.77 1.87
N LYS A 16 -18.00 6.99 0.64
CA LYS A 16 -18.39 8.15 -0.15
C LYS A 16 -19.83 7.99 -0.64
N LYS A 17 -20.61 9.07 -0.56
CA LYS A 17 -21.98 9.13 -1.12
C LYS A 17 -22.01 8.98 -2.64
N HIS A 18 -20.95 9.44 -3.31
CA HIS A 18 -20.77 9.34 -4.76
C HIS A 18 -19.68 8.32 -5.03
N GLY A 19 -19.77 7.61 -6.16
CA GLY A 19 -18.78 6.62 -6.57
C GLY A 19 -17.35 7.18 -6.63
N GLY A 20 -16.39 6.31 -6.94
CA GLY A 20 -14.99 6.69 -7.01
C GLY A 20 -14.22 5.87 -8.03
N THR A 21 -12.94 6.18 -8.11
CA THR A 21 -12.01 5.57 -9.04
C THR A 21 -10.89 4.94 -8.24
N VAL A 22 -10.61 3.67 -8.55
CA VAL A 22 -9.36 3.01 -8.16
C VAL A 22 -8.50 2.89 -9.40
N THR A 23 -7.28 3.40 -9.32
CA THR A 23 -6.27 3.35 -10.37
C THR A 23 -5.16 2.42 -9.93
N ILE A 24 -4.86 1.42 -10.76
CA ILE A 24 -3.71 0.53 -10.57
C ILE A 24 -2.72 0.85 -11.68
N SER A 25 -1.48 1.18 -11.33
CA SER A 25 -0.43 1.45 -12.30
C SER A 25 0.86 0.72 -11.93
N GLY A 26 1.65 0.39 -12.95
CA GLY A 26 2.92 -0.29 -12.81
C GLY A 26 3.98 0.40 -13.68
N SER A 27 5.17 0.54 -13.13
CA SER A 27 6.34 1.05 -13.87
C SER A 27 7.59 0.27 -13.46
N LYS A 28 8.65 0.38 -14.26
CA LYS A 28 9.95 -0.20 -13.95
C LYS A 28 11.01 0.90 -13.94
N ASP A 29 11.95 0.79 -13.03
CA ASP A 29 13.12 1.67 -12.96
C ASP A 29 14.41 0.86 -12.75
N ARG A 30 15.48 1.52 -12.29
CA ARG A 30 16.75 0.83 -12.00
C ARG A 30 16.63 -0.13 -10.82
N ASP A 31 15.82 0.22 -9.83
CA ASP A 31 15.74 -0.43 -8.52
C ASP A 31 14.60 -1.45 -8.43
N GLY A 32 13.84 -1.65 -9.50
CA GLY A 32 12.82 -2.71 -9.57
C GLY A 32 11.57 -2.35 -10.34
N PHE A 33 10.48 -2.99 -9.92
CA PHE A 33 9.12 -2.72 -10.34
C PHE A 33 8.42 -1.91 -9.25
N LEU A 34 7.82 -0.79 -9.65
CA LEU A 34 7.01 0.04 -8.79
C LEU A 34 5.54 -0.17 -9.15
N ILE A 35 4.73 -0.61 -8.19
CA ILE A 35 3.29 -0.76 -8.36
C ILE A 35 2.59 0.23 -7.45
N LYS A 36 1.62 0.95 -8.00
CA LYS A 36 0.78 1.90 -7.27
C LYS A 36 -0.68 1.48 -7.34
N VAL A 37 -1.35 1.56 -6.20
CA VAL A 37 -2.81 1.43 -6.08
C VAL A 37 -3.31 2.72 -5.44
N SER A 38 -4.04 3.51 -6.21
CA SER A 38 -4.50 4.83 -5.79
C SER A 38 -6.02 4.93 -5.90
N ASP A 39 -6.67 5.55 -4.93
CA ASP A 39 -8.09 5.85 -4.96
C ASP A 39 -8.36 7.32 -4.67
N ASN A 40 -9.53 7.80 -5.08
CA ASN A 40 -10.02 9.14 -4.74
C ASN A 40 -11.08 9.07 -3.62
N GLY A 41 -10.87 8.18 -2.65
CA GLY A 41 -11.75 7.90 -1.53
C GLY A 41 -11.72 8.94 -0.42
N ILE A 42 -12.12 8.52 0.78
CA ILE A 42 -12.13 9.37 1.96
C ILE A 42 -10.73 9.64 2.54
N GLY A 43 -9.71 8.91 2.10
CA GLY A 43 -8.35 8.99 2.66
C GLY A 43 -8.24 8.34 4.05
N ILE A 44 -7.04 8.44 4.62
CA ILE A 44 -6.66 7.89 5.93
C ILE A 44 -5.93 8.99 6.71
N GLU A 45 -6.31 9.17 7.97
CA GLU A 45 -5.63 10.09 8.89
C GLU A 45 -4.14 9.68 9.07
N PRO A 46 -3.19 10.64 9.10
CA PRO A 46 -1.76 10.35 9.23
C PRO A 46 -1.42 9.46 10.44
N GLU A 47 -2.02 9.72 11.60
CA GLU A 47 -1.78 8.96 12.83
C GLU A 47 -2.21 7.49 12.66
N ARG A 48 -3.29 7.26 11.90
CA ARG A 48 -3.77 5.92 11.60
C ARG A 48 -2.85 5.19 10.62
N ILE A 49 -2.21 5.89 9.68
CA ILE A 49 -1.21 5.30 8.79
C ILE A 49 -0.03 4.76 9.61
N GLU A 50 0.46 5.51 10.59
CA GLU A 50 1.53 5.07 11.48
C GLU A 50 1.14 3.80 12.26
N LEU A 51 -0.08 3.76 12.79
CA LEU A 51 -0.59 2.59 13.52
C LEU A 51 -0.74 1.36 12.60
N LEU A 52 -1.18 1.55 11.36
CA LEU A 52 -1.29 0.47 10.37
C LEU A 52 0.07 -0.09 9.98
N LEU A 53 1.07 0.78 9.77
CA LEU A 53 2.43 0.38 9.41
C LEU A 53 3.20 -0.24 10.58
N ALA A 54 2.86 0.15 11.82
CA ALA A 54 3.37 -0.45 13.05
C ALA A 54 2.59 -1.68 13.50
N GLU A 55 1.58 -2.12 12.74
CA GLU A 55 0.73 -3.29 13.03
C GLU A 55 -0.04 -3.17 14.37
N LYS A 56 -0.19 -1.95 14.89
CA LYS A 56 -0.89 -1.66 16.15
C LYS A 56 -2.38 -1.47 15.97
N GLU A 57 -2.84 -1.29 14.74
CA GLU A 57 -4.25 -1.21 14.37
C GLU A 57 -4.53 -2.12 13.17
N MET A 58 -5.51 -3.02 13.31
CA MET A 58 -5.90 -3.93 12.23
C MET A 58 -7.33 -3.67 11.74
N THR A 59 -8.07 -2.71 12.29
CA THR A 59 -9.47 -2.53 11.93
C THR A 59 -9.62 -1.76 10.60
N GLY A 60 -10.49 -2.25 9.72
CA GLY A 60 -10.86 -1.57 8.46
C GLY A 60 -9.82 -1.60 7.32
N CYS A 61 -8.52 -1.74 7.61
CA CYS A 61 -7.44 -1.71 6.62
C CYS A 61 -6.47 -2.90 6.72
N ILE A 62 -6.94 -4.07 7.18
CA ILE A 62 -6.17 -5.31 7.39
C ILE A 62 -5.23 -5.64 6.21
N GLY A 63 -5.67 -5.35 4.98
CA GLY A 63 -4.90 -5.61 3.77
C GLY A 63 -3.55 -4.88 3.68
N ILE A 64 -3.39 -3.74 4.35
CA ILE A 64 -2.16 -2.94 4.31
C ILE A 64 -1.09 -3.60 5.17
N ALA A 65 -1.38 -3.87 6.45
CA ALA A 65 -0.43 -4.49 7.37
C ALA A 65 0.03 -5.86 6.86
N ASN A 66 -0.89 -6.69 6.39
CA ASN A 66 -0.57 -8.01 5.84
C ASN A 66 0.35 -7.94 4.61
N VAL A 67 0.10 -7.00 3.70
CA VAL A 67 0.94 -6.84 2.51
C VAL A 67 2.31 -6.25 2.89
N ASN A 68 2.37 -5.28 3.79
CA ASN A 68 3.61 -4.71 4.31
C ASN A 68 4.52 -5.80 4.90
N ASN A 69 3.97 -6.63 5.78
CA ASN A 69 4.71 -7.70 6.43
C ASN A 69 5.18 -8.75 5.42
N ARG A 70 4.32 -9.10 4.47
CA ARG A 70 4.67 -10.07 3.43
C ARG A 70 5.81 -9.56 2.56
N LEU A 71 5.81 -8.28 2.18
CA LEU A 71 6.90 -7.71 1.40
C LEU A 71 8.21 -7.74 2.20
N LYS A 72 8.17 -7.32 3.47
CA LYS A 72 9.34 -7.35 4.36
C LYS A 72 9.89 -8.75 4.57
N ASN A 73 9.02 -9.74 4.76
CA ASN A 73 9.40 -11.14 4.99
C ASN A 73 9.98 -11.81 3.74
N VAL A 74 9.56 -11.39 2.55
CA VAL A 74 9.99 -12.02 1.29
C VAL A 74 11.20 -11.33 0.69
N PHE A 75 11.29 -9.99 0.81
CA PHE A 75 12.29 -9.19 0.11
C PHE A 75 13.22 -8.41 1.04
N GLY A 76 13.02 -8.44 2.36
CA GLY A 76 13.85 -7.71 3.32
C GLY A 76 13.13 -6.51 3.95
N PRO A 77 13.53 -6.09 5.16
CA PRO A 77 12.84 -5.07 5.96
C PRO A 77 12.67 -3.71 5.26
N GLU A 78 13.51 -3.41 4.27
CA GLU A 78 13.49 -2.21 3.43
C GLU A 78 12.36 -2.20 2.39
N TYR A 79 11.81 -3.38 2.04
CA TYR A 79 10.69 -3.52 1.10
C TYR A 79 9.35 -3.40 1.82
N GLY A 80 9.09 -2.23 2.40
CA GLY A 80 7.78 -1.89 2.98
C GLY A 80 6.80 -1.28 1.99
N LEU A 81 5.56 -1.11 2.42
CA LEU A 81 4.61 -0.23 1.73
C LEU A 81 4.93 1.23 2.04
N GLN A 82 4.82 2.09 1.02
CA GLN A 82 4.72 3.53 1.20
C GLN A 82 3.26 3.93 1.01
N ILE A 83 2.73 4.76 1.90
CA ILE A 83 1.33 5.17 1.88
C ILE A 83 1.29 6.69 1.92
N HIS A 84 0.68 7.29 0.90
CA HIS A 84 0.37 8.71 0.87
C HIS A 84 -1.14 8.87 0.90
N SER A 85 -1.67 9.61 1.87
CA SER A 85 -3.10 9.85 1.94
C SER A 85 -3.40 11.25 2.41
N THR A 86 -4.53 11.78 1.95
CA THR A 86 -5.07 13.05 2.42
C THR A 86 -6.57 12.88 2.61
N CYS A 87 -7.05 13.23 3.80
CA CYS A 87 -8.45 13.10 4.15
C CYS A 87 -9.34 13.87 3.17
N GLY A 88 -10.37 13.19 2.66
CA GLY A 88 -11.27 13.66 1.62
C GLY A 88 -10.73 13.66 0.19
N GLN A 89 -9.44 13.36 -0.03
CA GLN A 89 -8.81 13.33 -1.36
C GLN A 89 -8.47 11.93 -1.84
N GLY A 90 -8.24 11.00 -0.91
CA GLY A 90 -7.99 9.59 -1.20
C GLY A 90 -6.63 9.08 -0.69
N THR A 91 -6.24 7.91 -1.18
CA THR A 91 -5.05 7.19 -0.73
C THR A 91 -4.28 6.64 -1.93
N GLU A 92 -2.96 6.77 -1.92
CA GLU A 92 -2.03 6.10 -2.83
C GLU A 92 -1.12 5.18 -2.01
N VAL A 93 -1.19 3.88 -2.32
CA VAL A 93 -0.31 2.86 -1.76
C VAL A 93 0.68 2.42 -2.82
N ILE A 94 1.96 2.46 -2.46
CA ILE A 94 3.08 2.16 -3.35
C ILE A 94 3.84 0.95 -2.77
N LEU A 95 4.11 -0.04 -3.62
CA LEU A 95 5.02 -1.13 -3.31
C LEU A 95 6.13 -1.23 -4.36
N ARG A 96 7.31 -1.63 -3.89
CA ARG A 96 8.45 -1.96 -4.75
C ARG A 96 8.72 -3.46 -4.69
N ILE A 97 9.03 -4.04 -5.84
CA ILE A 97 9.46 -5.43 -5.98
C ILE A 97 10.80 -5.43 -6.75
N PRO A 98 11.85 -6.12 -6.27
CA PRO A 98 13.14 -6.18 -6.96
C PRO A 98 13.02 -6.91 -8.31
N LYS A 99 14.01 -6.76 -9.20
CA LYS A 99 13.99 -7.43 -10.51
C LYS A 99 14.24 -8.91 -10.37
N THR A 100 15.06 -9.28 -9.39
CA THR A 100 15.39 -10.67 -9.09
C THR A 100 15.45 -10.91 -7.58
N PHE A 101 15.20 -12.14 -7.15
CA PHE A 101 15.38 -12.53 -5.74
C PHE A 101 16.84 -12.47 -5.29
N ALA A 102 17.81 -12.55 -6.22
CA ALA A 102 19.24 -12.51 -5.90
C ALA A 102 19.73 -11.12 -5.45
N GLU A 103 19.06 -10.05 -5.89
CA GLU A 103 19.38 -8.66 -5.50
C GLU A 103 19.16 -8.42 -4.00
N VAL A 104 18.22 -9.16 -3.39
CA VAL A 104 17.91 -9.06 -1.95
C VAL A 104 19.05 -9.61 -1.08
N SER A 105 19.73 -10.66 -1.54
CA SER A 105 20.80 -11.33 -0.78
C SER A 105 22.14 -10.59 -0.79
N GLN A 106 22.29 -9.51 -1.55
CA GLN A 106 23.52 -8.71 -1.60
C GLN A 106 23.54 -7.55 -0.58
N VAL A 107 22.45 -7.34 0.17
CA VAL A 107 22.31 -6.26 1.16
C VAL A 107 22.45 -6.77 2.60
N VAL A 108 22.66 -8.07 2.79
CA VAL A 108 22.85 -8.72 4.11
C VAL A 108 24.29 -9.13 4.32
#